data_AF-A0A1B3SK04-F1
#
_entry.id   AF-A0A1B3SK04-F1
#
_cell.length_a   1.000
_cell.length_b   1.000
_cell.length_c   1.000
_cell.angle_alpha   90.00
_cell.angle_beta   90.00
_cell.angle_gamma   90.00
#
_symmetry.space_group_name_H-M   'P 1'
#
loop_
_entity.id
_entity.type
_entity.pdbx_description
1 polymer ?
#
loop_
_entity_poly.entity_id
_entity_poly.type
_entity_poly.pdbx_seq_one_letter_code
_entity_poly.pdbx_strand_id
1 'polypeptide(L)'
;MTQNQADQISAYIDQLDDETADKIFEELIAGMSLFFAIWVFGEEIEKVFEDPENESKTTEEKAQLIKQVAIGEEEIYSSLMGALTEEDDASNFAEDCVQSIAFNPSYPQELLDELKKLEIEVSDFSANLIVTFKDQFIDFFVNDLDTEEWKNDIIDALVASWE
;
A
#
# COMPACT_ATOMS: atom_id res chain seq x y z
N MET A 1 -12.93 15.72 -2.12
CA MET A 1 -14.16 15.43 -1.31
C MET A 1 -14.62 16.63 -0.47
N THR A 2 -15.94 16.83 -0.30
CA THR A 2 -16.55 17.86 0.58
C THR A 2 -16.90 17.29 1.97
N GLN A 3 -17.09 18.16 2.98
CA GLN A 3 -17.50 17.72 4.32
C GLN A 3 -18.80 16.91 4.32
N ASN A 4 -19.81 17.32 3.55
CA ASN A 4 -21.08 16.60 3.49
C ASN A 4 -20.95 15.21 2.87
N GLN A 5 -20.05 15.06 1.89
CA GLN A 5 -19.71 13.75 1.31
C GLN A 5 -18.99 12.86 2.33
N ALA A 6 -18.03 13.42 3.08
CA ALA A 6 -17.32 12.72 4.14
C ALA A 6 -18.28 12.23 5.24
N ASP A 7 -19.17 13.10 5.72
CA ASP A 7 -20.16 12.74 6.75
C ASP A 7 -21.09 11.60 6.28
N GLN A 8 -21.50 11.62 5.00
CA GLN A 8 -22.40 10.61 4.43
C GLN A 8 -21.71 9.27 4.22
N ILE A 9 -20.48 9.25 3.68
CA ILE A 9 -19.76 8.00 3.45
C ILE A 9 -19.33 7.36 4.77
N SER A 10 -18.93 8.15 5.78
CA SER A 10 -18.65 7.63 7.12
C SER A 10 -19.89 6.98 7.74
N ALA A 11 -21.05 7.65 7.66
CA ALA A 11 -22.30 7.08 8.19
C ALA A 11 -22.73 5.79 7.46
N TYR A 12 -22.37 5.64 6.18
CA TYR A 12 -22.58 4.41 5.42
C TYR A 12 -21.65 3.30 5.89
N ILE A 13 -20.35 3.58 6.03
CA ILE A 13 -19.35 2.61 6.50
C ILE A 13 -19.71 2.08 7.90
N ASP A 14 -20.17 2.96 8.81
CA ASP A 14 -20.61 2.57 10.16
C ASP A 14 -21.82 1.63 10.18
N GLN A 15 -22.53 1.49 9.06
CA GLN A 15 -23.71 0.61 8.91
C GLN A 15 -23.41 -0.66 8.12
N LEU A 16 -22.21 -0.78 7.56
CA LEU A 16 -21.77 -2.00 6.88
C LEU A 16 -21.69 -3.15 7.89
N ASP A 17 -21.89 -4.36 7.39
CA ASP A 17 -21.54 -5.54 8.16
C ASP A 17 -20.01 -5.66 8.28
N ASP A 18 -19.57 -6.32 9.35
CA ASP A 18 -18.15 -6.46 9.67
C ASP A 18 -17.34 -7.07 8.51
N GLU A 19 -17.89 -8.05 7.78
CA GLU A 19 -17.19 -8.73 6.67
C GLU A 19 -16.91 -7.75 5.52
N THR A 20 -17.88 -6.91 5.16
CA THR A 20 -17.70 -5.89 4.12
C THR A 20 -16.73 -4.80 4.57
N ALA A 21 -16.87 -4.32 5.82
CA ALA A 21 -15.98 -3.31 6.38
C ALA A 21 -14.53 -3.80 6.43
N ASP A 22 -14.31 -5.01 6.93
CA ASP A 22 -12.99 -5.65 7.00
C ASP A 22 -12.36 -5.75 5.62
N LYS A 23 -13.13 -6.18 4.60
CA LYS A 23 -12.63 -6.26 3.23
C LYS A 23 -12.17 -4.91 2.67
N ILE A 24 -12.85 -3.81 3.01
CA ILE A 24 -12.41 -2.46 2.59
C ILE A 24 -11.03 -2.16 3.19
N PHE A 25 -10.83 -2.47 4.46
CA PHE A 25 -9.55 -2.26 5.15
C PHE A 25 -8.45 -3.18 4.65
N GLU A 26 -8.73 -4.46 4.42
CA GLU A 26 -7.77 -5.42 3.86
C GLU A 26 -7.26 -4.95 2.49
N GLU A 27 -8.16 -4.54 1.59
CA GLU A 27 -7.78 -4.03 0.27
C GLU A 27 -6.96 -2.73 0.37
N LEU A 28 -7.30 -1.85 1.33
CA LEU A 28 -6.53 -0.63 1.60
C LEU A 28 -5.11 -0.95 2.09
N ILE A 29 -4.99 -1.79 3.11
CA ILE A 29 -3.70 -2.19 3.71
C ILE A 29 -2.85 -2.93 2.68
N ALA A 30 -3.44 -3.83 1.88
CA ALA A 30 -2.75 -4.54 0.82
C ALA A 30 -2.20 -3.56 -0.24
N GLY A 31 -3.03 -2.61 -0.70
CA GLY A 31 -2.61 -1.59 -1.64
C GLY A 31 -1.49 -0.69 -1.10
N MET A 32 -1.63 -0.20 0.13
CA MET A 32 -0.60 0.61 0.80
C MET A 32 0.70 -0.16 0.98
N SER A 33 0.62 -1.43 1.39
CA SER A 33 1.79 -2.29 1.61
C SER A 33 2.55 -2.55 0.31
N LEU A 34 1.83 -2.78 -0.79
CA LEU A 34 2.45 -3.00 -2.10
C LEU A 34 3.13 -1.73 -2.61
N PHE A 35 2.44 -0.59 -2.54
CA PHE A 35 3.03 0.70 -2.90
C PHE A 35 4.27 1.01 -2.07
N PHE A 36 4.19 0.83 -0.75
CA PHE A 36 5.30 1.05 0.16
C PHE A 36 6.48 0.12 -0.12
N ALA A 37 6.22 -1.14 -0.47
CA ALA A 37 7.28 -2.06 -0.88
C ALA A 37 7.99 -1.61 -2.16
N ILE A 38 7.25 -1.07 -3.15
CA ILE A 38 7.85 -0.48 -4.36
C ILE A 38 8.70 0.73 -3.99
N TRP A 39 8.24 1.57 -3.07
CA TRP A 39 9.03 2.70 -2.59
C TRP A 39 10.37 2.23 -2.01
N VAL A 40 10.35 1.23 -1.13
CA VAL A 40 11.53 0.76 -0.40
C VAL A 40 12.47 -0.06 -1.28
N PHE A 41 11.94 -0.96 -2.10
CA PHE A 41 12.73 -1.95 -2.83
C PHE A 41 12.83 -1.68 -4.34
N GLY A 42 12.02 -0.77 -4.88
CA GLY A 42 11.89 -0.57 -6.33
C GLY A 42 13.20 -0.25 -7.02
N GLU A 43 14.05 0.58 -6.41
CA GLU A 43 15.37 0.90 -6.95
C GLU A 43 16.28 -0.34 -7.03
N GLU A 44 16.25 -1.20 -6.01
CA GLU A 44 17.05 -2.42 -5.99
C GLU A 44 16.51 -3.48 -6.95
N ILE A 45 15.19 -3.55 -7.10
CA ILE A 45 14.56 -4.40 -8.11
C ILE A 45 14.97 -3.92 -9.51
N GLU A 46 14.83 -2.63 -9.80
CA GLU A 46 15.21 -2.04 -11.09
C GLU A 46 16.69 -2.30 -11.41
N LYS A 47 17.61 -2.06 -10.47
CA LYS A 47 19.04 -2.38 -10.64
C LYS A 47 19.26 -3.85 -11.02
N VAL A 48 18.56 -4.77 -10.40
CA VAL A 48 18.71 -6.21 -10.68
C VAL A 48 18.14 -6.57 -12.06
N PHE A 49 17.03 -5.98 -12.48
CA PHE A 49 16.42 -6.24 -13.79
C PHE A 49 17.15 -5.57 -14.95
N GLU A 50 17.75 -4.40 -14.74
CA GLU A 50 18.49 -3.66 -15.77
C GLU A 50 19.94 -4.13 -15.93
N ASP A 51 20.49 -4.87 -14.96
CA ASP A 51 21.85 -5.40 -15.03
C ASP A 51 21.97 -6.52 -16.09
N PRO A 52 22.79 -6.34 -17.15
CA PRO A 52 22.98 -7.36 -18.18
C PRO A 52 23.51 -8.70 -17.65
N GLU A 53 24.21 -8.73 -16.51
CA GLU A 53 24.67 -9.98 -15.89
C GLU A 53 23.51 -10.84 -15.34
N ASN A 54 22.34 -10.23 -15.13
CA ASN A 54 21.14 -10.87 -14.59
C ASN A 54 20.08 -11.20 -15.65
N GLU A 55 20.30 -10.85 -16.93
CA GLU A 55 19.32 -11.06 -18.01
C GLU A 55 18.91 -12.54 -18.15
N SER A 56 19.85 -13.46 -17.91
CA SER A 56 19.62 -14.91 -17.99
C SER A 56 19.13 -15.58 -16.71
N LYS A 57 19.05 -14.82 -15.60
CA LYS A 57 18.65 -15.35 -14.29
C LYS A 57 17.15 -15.53 -14.21
N THR A 58 16.70 -16.54 -13.47
CA THR A 58 15.27 -16.74 -13.22
C THR A 58 14.71 -15.68 -12.28
N THR A 59 13.39 -15.55 -12.24
CA THR A 59 12.67 -14.69 -11.29
C THR A 59 13.08 -14.99 -9.85
N GLU A 60 13.20 -16.27 -9.47
CA GLU A 60 13.64 -16.66 -8.12
C GLU A 60 15.08 -16.25 -7.84
N GLU A 61 15.98 -16.40 -8.82
CA GLU A 61 17.38 -15.96 -8.68
C GLU A 61 17.49 -14.44 -8.53
N LYS A 62 16.71 -13.67 -9.31
CA LYS A 62 16.63 -12.21 -9.18
C LYS A 62 16.10 -11.80 -7.80
N ALA A 63 15.03 -12.43 -7.33
CA ALA A 63 14.46 -12.17 -6.01
C ALA A 63 15.48 -12.43 -4.88
N GLN A 64 16.26 -13.51 -4.97
CA GLN A 64 17.31 -13.79 -4.00
C GLN A 64 18.41 -12.73 -3.96
N LEU A 65 18.75 -12.12 -5.11
CA LEU A 65 19.72 -11.01 -5.14
C LEU A 65 19.19 -9.78 -4.40
N ILE A 66 17.92 -9.44 -4.62
CA ILE A 66 17.27 -8.28 -3.99
C ILE A 66 17.14 -8.50 -2.48
N LYS A 67 16.76 -9.72 -2.05
CA LYS A 67 16.66 -10.09 -0.63
C LYS A 67 18.00 -10.00 0.12
N GLN A 68 19.11 -10.24 -0.59
CA GLN A 68 20.47 -10.12 -0.04
C GLN A 68 20.93 -8.66 0.14
N VAL A 69 20.19 -7.68 -0.41
CA VAL A 69 20.49 -6.27 -0.18
C VAL A 69 20.24 -5.93 1.30
N ALA A 70 21.14 -5.12 1.86
CA ALA A 70 21.20 -4.75 3.27
C ALA A 70 20.12 -3.72 3.69
N ILE A 71 18.91 -3.78 3.11
CA ILE A 71 17.75 -3.06 3.62
C ILE A 71 17.22 -3.84 4.83
N GLY A 72 17.53 -3.32 6.01
CA GLY A 72 17.13 -3.92 7.29
C GLY A 72 15.78 -3.43 7.76
N GLU A 73 15.25 -4.10 8.78
CA GLU A 73 14.01 -3.72 9.48
C GLU A 73 14.00 -2.25 9.93
N GLU A 74 15.12 -1.75 10.45
CA GLU A 74 15.26 -0.35 10.89
C GLU A 74 15.06 0.65 9.74
N GLU A 75 15.56 0.34 8.54
CA GLU A 75 15.43 1.19 7.35
C GLU A 75 13.99 1.18 6.82
N ILE A 76 13.33 0.01 6.85
CA ILE A 76 11.92 -0.14 6.51
C ILE A 76 11.08 0.72 7.45
N TYR A 77 11.26 0.60 8.77
CA TYR A 77 10.51 1.41 9.73
C TYR A 77 10.82 2.90 9.62
N SER A 78 12.09 3.28 9.42
CA SER A 78 12.44 4.69 9.23
C SER A 78 11.75 5.27 7.99
N SER A 79 11.63 4.50 6.92
CA SER A 79 10.93 4.91 5.69
C SER A 79 9.43 5.05 5.93
N LEU A 80 8.82 4.09 6.63
CA LEU A 80 7.41 4.11 6.98
C LEU A 80 7.06 5.32 7.86
N MET A 81 7.84 5.55 8.91
CA MET A 81 7.64 6.67 9.83
C MET A 81 7.84 8.00 9.10
N GLY A 82 8.84 8.11 8.23
CA GLY A 82 9.05 9.30 7.40
C GLY A 82 7.88 9.58 6.44
N ALA A 83 7.20 8.55 5.95
CA ALA A 83 6.08 8.69 5.03
C ALA A 83 4.74 9.05 5.70
N LEU A 84 4.51 8.62 6.95
CA LEU A 84 3.18 8.65 7.56
C LEU A 84 3.06 9.44 8.87
N THR A 85 4.17 9.80 9.53
CA THR A 85 4.09 10.43 10.88
C THR A 85 3.45 11.81 10.82
N GLU A 86 3.97 12.70 9.96
CA GLU A 86 3.43 14.05 9.84
C GLU A 86 2.17 14.07 8.93
N GLU A 87 1.26 15.01 9.16
CA GLU A 87 0.01 15.11 8.40
C GLU A 87 0.25 15.44 6.91
N ASP A 88 1.19 16.36 6.64
CA ASP A 88 1.58 16.74 5.28
C ASP A 88 2.25 15.57 4.55
N ASP A 89 3.14 14.83 5.22
CA ASP A 89 3.83 13.67 4.63
C ASP A 89 2.85 12.54 4.33
N ALA A 90 1.93 12.24 5.27
CA ALA A 90 0.88 11.24 5.05
C ALA A 90 -0.05 11.61 3.89
N SER A 91 -0.33 12.91 3.71
CA SER A 91 -1.12 13.39 2.59
C SER A 91 -0.40 13.18 1.27
N ASN A 92 0.90 13.49 1.20
CA ASN A 92 1.73 13.21 0.02
C ASN A 92 1.77 11.71 -0.29
N PHE A 93 2.00 10.87 0.74
CA PHE A 93 1.99 9.41 0.58
C PHE A 93 0.65 8.89 0.05
N ALA A 94 -0.46 9.43 0.56
CA ALA A 94 -1.80 9.07 0.11
C ALA A 94 -2.05 9.47 -1.35
N GLU A 95 -1.60 10.66 -1.75
CA GLU A 95 -1.66 11.13 -3.15
C GLU A 95 -0.82 10.25 -4.08
N ASP A 96 0.41 9.93 -3.69
CA ASP A 96 1.31 9.08 -4.47
C ASP A 96 0.77 7.64 -4.56
N CYS A 97 0.20 7.12 -3.47
CA CYS A 97 -0.52 5.85 -3.46
C CYS A 97 -1.57 5.82 -4.57
N VAL A 98 -2.57 6.71 -4.53
CA VAL A 98 -3.72 6.65 -5.44
C VAL A 98 -3.38 6.99 -6.90
N GLN A 99 -2.20 7.58 -7.15
CA GLN A 99 -1.66 7.80 -8.50
C GLN A 99 -0.85 6.61 -9.02
N SER A 100 -0.38 5.74 -8.13
CA SER A 100 0.41 4.57 -8.49
C SER A 100 -0.45 3.46 -9.08
N ILE A 101 0.04 2.84 -10.16
CA ILE A 101 -0.57 1.64 -10.74
C ILE A 101 -0.58 0.45 -9.78
N ALA A 102 0.29 0.45 -8.77
CA ALA A 102 0.37 -0.61 -7.78
C ALA A 102 -0.77 -0.52 -6.75
N PHE A 103 -1.29 0.67 -6.52
CA PHE A 103 -2.43 0.86 -5.63
C PHE A 103 -3.73 0.64 -6.42
N ASN A 104 -4.20 -0.60 -6.43
CA ASN A 104 -5.42 -0.99 -7.14
C ASN A 104 -6.36 -1.81 -6.25
N PRO A 105 -6.94 -1.18 -5.20
CA PRO A 105 -7.81 -1.88 -4.26
C PRO A 105 -9.08 -2.41 -4.93
N SER A 106 -9.41 -3.68 -4.68
CA SER A 106 -10.61 -4.34 -5.19
C SER A 106 -11.78 -4.18 -4.22
N TYR A 107 -12.17 -2.92 -3.99
CA TYR A 107 -13.24 -2.59 -3.03
C TYR A 107 -14.57 -3.29 -3.34
N PRO A 108 -15.38 -3.60 -2.31
CA PRO A 108 -16.72 -4.17 -2.47
C PRO A 108 -17.60 -3.33 -3.41
N GLN A 109 -18.38 -4.00 -4.26
CA GLN A 109 -19.22 -3.33 -5.25
C GLN A 109 -20.24 -2.38 -4.61
N GLU A 110 -20.74 -2.71 -3.42
CA GLU A 110 -21.68 -1.86 -2.69
C GLU A 110 -21.08 -0.52 -2.24
N LEU A 111 -19.81 -0.51 -1.82
CA LEU A 111 -19.07 0.71 -1.55
C LEU A 111 -18.92 1.52 -2.83
N LEU A 112 -18.51 0.89 -3.93
CA LEU A 112 -18.34 1.56 -5.23
C LEU A 112 -19.65 2.20 -5.71
N ASP A 113 -20.77 1.50 -5.52
CA ASP A 113 -22.09 2.00 -5.88
C ASP A 113 -22.49 3.21 -5.00
N GLU A 114 -22.15 3.19 -3.71
CA GLU A 114 -22.43 4.32 -2.81
C GLU A 114 -21.56 5.53 -3.13
N LEU A 115 -20.25 5.35 -3.33
CA LEU A 115 -19.33 6.41 -3.77
C LEU A 115 -19.84 7.09 -5.03
N LYS A 116 -20.32 6.29 -6.00
CA LYS A 116 -20.90 6.81 -7.24
C LYS A 116 -22.18 7.63 -7.01
N LYS A 117 -23.06 7.22 -6.08
CA LYS A 117 -24.27 8.00 -5.74
C LYS A 117 -23.91 9.33 -5.09
N LEU A 118 -22.86 9.34 -4.28
CA LEU A 118 -22.36 10.51 -3.56
C LEU A 118 -21.45 11.41 -4.42
N GLU A 119 -21.19 11.02 -5.67
CA GLU A 119 -20.27 11.69 -6.59
C GLU A 119 -18.85 11.84 -5.97
N ILE A 120 -18.38 10.79 -5.32
CA ILE A 120 -17.04 10.67 -4.75
C ILE A 120 -16.19 9.79 -5.67
N GLU A 121 -15.05 10.31 -6.11
CA GLU A 121 -14.06 9.52 -6.85
C GLU A 121 -13.39 8.51 -5.91
N VAL A 122 -13.11 7.29 -6.42
CA VAL A 122 -12.50 6.23 -5.61
C VAL A 122 -11.11 6.64 -5.10
N SER A 123 -10.35 7.40 -5.90
CA SER A 123 -9.05 7.93 -5.51
C SER A 123 -9.18 8.94 -4.36
N ASP A 124 -10.16 9.85 -4.42
CA ASP A 124 -10.44 10.81 -3.35
C ASP A 124 -10.81 10.09 -2.05
N PHE A 125 -11.67 9.08 -2.14
CA PHE A 125 -12.06 8.26 -1.00
C PHE A 125 -10.85 7.54 -0.39
N SER A 126 -10.06 6.86 -1.23
CA SER A 126 -8.89 6.09 -0.80
C SER A 126 -7.86 7.00 -0.14
N ALA A 127 -7.53 8.15 -0.72
CA ALA A 127 -6.55 9.07 -0.16
C ALA A 127 -6.98 9.58 1.23
N ASN A 128 -8.26 9.94 1.40
CA ASN A 128 -8.78 10.33 2.71
C ASN A 128 -8.74 9.18 3.72
N LEU A 129 -9.04 7.96 3.27
CA LEU A 129 -8.99 6.77 4.12
C LEU A 129 -7.55 6.48 4.57
N ILE A 130 -6.56 6.56 3.67
CA ILE A 130 -5.14 6.40 4.01
C ILE A 130 -4.73 7.39 5.12
N VAL A 131 -5.03 8.68 4.94
CA VAL A 131 -4.68 9.71 5.94
C VAL A 131 -5.38 9.45 7.28
N THR A 132 -6.64 9.02 7.24
CA THR A 132 -7.42 8.73 8.45
C THR A 132 -6.90 7.49 9.20
N PHE A 133 -6.40 6.49 8.47
CA PHE A 133 -5.99 5.18 9.01
C PHE A 133 -4.47 5.02 9.15
N LYS A 134 -3.70 6.09 8.92
CA LYS A 134 -2.23 6.06 8.92
C LYS A 134 -1.64 5.51 10.23
N ASP A 135 -2.24 5.88 11.36
CA ASP A 135 -1.74 5.46 12.68
C ASP A 135 -1.98 3.96 12.89
N GLN A 136 -3.14 3.43 12.46
CA GLN A 136 -3.41 1.99 12.48
C GLN A 136 -2.49 1.22 11.55
N PHE A 137 -2.16 1.78 10.38
CA PHE A 137 -1.22 1.15 9.46
C PHE A 137 0.19 1.09 10.04
N ILE A 138 0.65 2.16 10.68
CA ILE A 138 1.93 2.17 11.42
C ILE A 138 1.91 1.13 12.54
N ASP A 139 0.84 1.10 13.35
CA ASP A 139 0.69 0.16 14.47
C ASP A 139 0.76 -1.30 14.00
N PHE A 140 0.03 -1.63 12.93
CA PHE A 140 0.08 -2.94 12.29
C PHE A 140 1.50 -3.31 11.85
N PHE A 141 2.20 -2.40 11.16
CA PHE A 141 3.55 -2.66 10.65
C PHE A 141 4.58 -2.85 11.77
N VAL A 142 4.46 -2.10 12.86
CA VAL A 142 5.45 -2.10 13.95
C VAL A 142 5.21 -3.22 14.95
N ASN A 143 3.94 -3.54 15.25
CA ASN A 143 3.59 -4.42 16.35
C ASN A 143 3.09 -5.80 15.90
N ASP A 144 2.45 -5.89 14.73
CA ASP A 144 1.75 -7.11 14.30
C ASP A 144 2.43 -7.82 13.12
N LEU A 145 3.18 -7.08 12.29
CA LEU A 145 3.81 -7.61 11.09
C LEU A 145 5.21 -8.20 11.40
N ASP A 146 5.46 -9.43 10.97
CA ASP A 146 6.83 -9.93 10.86
C ASP A 146 7.48 -9.30 9.62
N THR A 147 8.27 -8.24 9.85
CA THR A 147 8.89 -7.45 8.78
C THR A 147 9.85 -8.27 7.92
N GLU A 148 10.50 -9.30 8.47
CA GLU A 148 11.41 -10.15 7.68
C GLU A 148 10.64 -11.12 6.78
N GLU A 149 9.57 -11.74 7.29
CA GLU A 149 8.65 -12.55 6.48
C GLU A 149 7.99 -11.69 5.39
N TRP A 150 7.45 -10.54 5.77
CA TRP A 150 6.84 -9.59 4.85
C TRP A 150 7.81 -9.16 3.74
N LYS A 151 9.04 -8.76 4.09
CA LYS A 151 10.07 -8.37 3.11
C LYS A 151 10.31 -9.51 2.11
N ASN A 152 10.43 -10.74 2.60
CA ASN A 152 10.69 -11.88 1.74
C ASN A 152 9.52 -12.15 0.78
N ASP A 153 8.30 -12.13 1.29
CA ASP A 153 7.10 -12.43 0.50
C ASP A 153 6.79 -11.32 -0.51
N ILE A 154 6.89 -10.06 -0.10
CA ILE A 154 6.57 -8.93 -0.96
C ILE A 154 7.59 -8.76 -2.09
N ILE A 155 8.88 -9.05 -1.83
CA ILE A 155 9.90 -9.04 -2.89
C ILE A 155 9.61 -10.13 -3.92
N ASP A 156 9.25 -11.35 -3.49
CA ASP A 156 8.91 -12.41 -4.45
C ASP A 156 7.70 -12.01 -5.31
N ALA A 157 6.68 -11.41 -4.70
CA ALA A 157 5.50 -10.93 -5.41
C ALA A 157 5.83 -9.80 -6.41
N LEU A 158 6.64 -8.82 -5.99
CA LEU A 158 7.05 -7.71 -6.85
C LEU A 158 7.90 -8.17 -8.03
N VAL A 159 8.90 -9.01 -7.78
CA VAL A 159 9.81 -9.52 -8.82
C VAL A 159 9.04 -10.39 -9.83
N ALA A 160 8.03 -11.14 -9.40
CA ALA A 160 7.18 -11.91 -10.30
C ALA A 160 6.29 -11.05 -11.21
N SER A 161 6.07 -9.77 -10.87
CA SER A 161 5.18 -8.85 -11.58
C SER A 161 5.88 -7.62 -12.18
N TRP A 162 7.21 -7.57 -12.15
CA TRP A 162 8.01 -6.40 -12.52
C TRP A 162 8.18 -6.19 -14.04
N GLU A 163 7.91 -7.20 -14.87
CA GLU A 163 8.01 -7.16 -16.35
C GLU A 163 6.67 -6.89 -17.06
#